data_AF-A0A3N5UE18-F1
#
_entry.id   AF-A0A3N5UE18-F1
#
_cell.length_a   1.000
_cell.length_b   1.000
_cell.length_c   1.000
_cell.angle_alpha   90.00
_cell.angle_beta   90.00
_cell.angle_gamma   90.00
#
_symmetry.space_group_name_H-M   'P 1'
#
loop_
_entity.id
_entity.type
_entity.pdbx_description
1 polymer ?
#
loop_
_entity_poly.entity_id
_entity_poly.type
_entity_poly.pdbx_seq_one_letter_code
_entity_poly.pdbx_strand_id
1 'polypeptide(L)'
;MTGIPGILIRIYRFLLQLYPAKFRIEFEEQMLLDFLDMASDASRQGRSSLIRFWFRELVDFPINLLRVHLREGLIFKMFRSQPVSNGLRGAISFGLAFPASVLGFAFMSFASEPIIARLQVLYVDLFHVEGGLKLISWLPSAFGSLLSGLLIGGLLAVLFADRSKYSRYILAGTLGWFLHNAAVGILSYSYNFGFFLGTKHNVYFNIATLVLSGAFLGLIFVIAKGERREPLRLLMIGAFAYPLLAYLYVRLLFEFLVITTPWLFIAL
;
A
#
# COMPACT_ATOMS: atom_id res chain seq x y z
N MET A 1 1.89 -38.89 -7.61
CA MET A 1 2.21 -37.86 -6.60
C MET A 1 0.95 -37.10 -6.20
N THR A 2 0.20 -37.61 -5.21
CA THR A 2 -1.02 -36.99 -4.69
C THR A 2 -0.74 -36.40 -3.31
N GLY A 3 -0.32 -35.13 -3.28
CA GLY A 3 0.01 -34.41 -2.04
C GLY A 3 0.37 -32.95 -2.31
N ILE A 4 0.71 -32.20 -1.26
CA ILE A 4 1.12 -30.78 -1.32
C ILE A 4 2.17 -30.52 -2.44
N PRO A 5 3.22 -31.35 -2.63
CA PRO A 5 4.21 -31.14 -3.68
C PRO A 5 3.60 -31.13 -5.09
N GLY A 6 2.60 -31.98 -5.36
CA GLY A 6 1.93 -32.02 -6.66
C GLY A 6 1.16 -30.73 -6.98
N ILE A 7 0.59 -30.08 -5.96
CA ILE A 7 -0.08 -28.78 -6.10
C ILE A 7 0.95 -27.68 -6.37
N LEU A 8 2.07 -27.68 -5.63
CA LEU A 8 3.14 -26.70 -5.81
C LEU A 8 3.74 -26.77 -7.22
N ILE A 9 3.95 -27.97 -7.76
CA ILE A 9 4.45 -28.17 -9.13
C ILE A 9 3.47 -27.63 -10.17
N ARG A 10 2.16 -27.83 -9.99
CA ARG A 10 1.16 -27.28 -10.92
C ARG A 10 1.14 -25.75 -10.90
N ILE A 11 1.23 -25.15 -9.72
CA ILE A 11 1.32 -23.69 -9.57
C ILE A 11 2.61 -23.18 -10.23
N TYR A 12 3.75 -23.83 -9.98
CA TYR A 12 5.02 -23.41 -10.55
C TYR A 12 5.04 -23.53 -12.08
N ARG A 13 4.50 -24.61 -12.65
CA ARG A 13 4.31 -24.72 -14.12
C ARG A 13 3.43 -23.60 -14.67
N PHE A 14 2.34 -23.27 -13.99
CA PHE A 14 1.48 -22.16 -14.39
C PHE A 14 2.24 -20.82 -14.35
N LEU A 15 3.07 -20.61 -13.32
CA LEU A 15 3.93 -19.43 -13.23
C LEU A 15 4.94 -19.39 -14.38
N LEU A 16 5.58 -20.51 -14.74
CA LEU A 16 6.52 -20.57 -15.86
C LEU A 16 5.88 -20.18 -17.21
N GLN A 17 4.56 -20.29 -17.36
CA GLN A 17 3.87 -19.83 -18.57
C GLN A 17 3.92 -18.31 -18.75
N LEU A 18 4.21 -17.55 -17.69
CA LEU A 18 4.38 -16.09 -17.75
C LEU A 18 5.69 -15.66 -18.40
N TYR A 19 6.70 -16.55 -18.49
CA TYR A 19 7.96 -16.23 -19.16
C TYR A 19 7.78 -16.11 -20.68
N PRO A 20 8.64 -15.34 -21.37
CA PRO A 20 8.63 -15.27 -22.82
C PRO A 20 8.82 -16.65 -23.45
N ALA A 21 8.11 -16.92 -24.56
CA ALA A 21 8.10 -18.24 -25.18
C ALA A 21 9.51 -18.75 -25.57
N LYS A 22 10.39 -17.85 -26.03
CA LYS A 22 11.78 -18.21 -26.38
C LYS A 22 12.56 -18.68 -25.16
N PHE A 23 12.57 -17.88 -24.10
CA PHE A 23 13.19 -18.23 -22.82
C PHE A 23 12.61 -19.53 -22.25
N ARG A 24 11.31 -19.72 -22.35
CA ARG A 24 10.63 -20.92 -21.86
C ARG A 24 11.10 -22.18 -22.59
N ILE A 25 11.17 -22.16 -23.93
CA ILE A 25 11.64 -23.32 -24.71
C ILE A 25 13.06 -23.74 -24.31
N GLU A 26 13.91 -22.78 -23.97
CA GLU A 26 15.32 -23.04 -23.63
C GLU A 26 15.50 -23.47 -22.17
N PHE A 27 14.77 -22.86 -21.23
CA PHE A 27 15.05 -22.98 -19.80
C PHE A 27 13.93 -23.60 -18.95
N GLU A 28 12.73 -23.88 -19.49
CA GLU A 28 11.59 -24.39 -18.71
C GLU A 28 11.91 -25.71 -18.00
N GLU A 29 12.50 -26.65 -18.73
CA GLU A 29 12.83 -27.97 -18.18
C GLU A 29 13.86 -27.87 -17.07
N GLN A 30 14.93 -27.09 -17.28
CA GLN A 30 15.97 -26.85 -16.27
C GLN A 30 15.41 -26.18 -15.03
N MET A 31 14.65 -25.09 -15.18
CA MET A 31 14.03 -24.38 -14.05
C MET A 31 13.03 -25.25 -13.28
N LEU A 32 12.32 -26.16 -13.97
CA LEU A 32 11.40 -27.08 -13.32
C LEU A 32 12.15 -28.17 -12.54
N LEU A 33 13.25 -28.70 -13.08
CA LEU A 33 14.10 -29.68 -12.41
C LEU A 33 14.76 -29.06 -11.17
N ASP A 34 15.35 -27.88 -11.29
CA ASP A 34 15.95 -27.16 -10.15
C ASP A 34 14.93 -26.91 -9.04
N PHE A 35 13.70 -26.50 -9.41
CA PHE A 35 12.61 -26.32 -8.44
C PHE A 35 12.21 -27.64 -7.77
N LEU A 36 12.14 -28.74 -8.53
CA LEU A 36 11.79 -30.07 -7.99
C LEU A 36 12.85 -30.57 -7.01
N ASP A 37 14.12 -30.41 -7.33
CA ASP A 37 15.24 -30.82 -6.49
C ASP A 37 15.24 -30.01 -5.19
N MET A 38 15.13 -28.68 -5.27
CA MET A 38 15.04 -27.83 -4.08
C MET A 38 13.79 -28.10 -3.24
N ALA A 39 12.64 -28.35 -3.88
CA ALA A 39 11.40 -28.68 -3.16
C ALA A 39 11.49 -30.05 -2.47
N SER A 40 12.14 -31.03 -3.10
CA SER A 40 12.40 -32.35 -2.51
C SER A 40 13.29 -32.22 -1.27
N ASP A 41 14.38 -31.46 -1.36
CA ASP A 41 15.29 -31.23 -0.24
C ASP A 41 14.61 -30.47 0.91
N ALA A 42 13.85 -29.42 0.59
CA ALA A 42 13.07 -28.69 1.59
C ALA A 42 11.99 -29.58 2.24
N SER A 43 11.38 -30.48 1.47
CA SER A 43 10.40 -31.45 1.98
C SER A 43 11.02 -32.46 2.93
N ARG A 44 12.26 -32.90 2.69
CA ARG A 44 13.00 -33.81 3.59
C ARG A 44 13.32 -33.16 4.94
N GLN A 45 13.47 -31.84 4.97
CA GLN A 45 13.70 -31.06 6.19
C GLN A 45 12.41 -30.74 6.97
N GLY A 46 11.24 -31.08 6.42
CA GLY A 46 9.95 -30.91 7.08
C GLY A 46 9.07 -29.81 6.47
N ARG A 47 7.80 -29.76 6.93
CA ARG A 47 6.76 -28.91 6.34
C ARG A 47 7.06 -27.41 6.43
N SER A 48 7.65 -26.94 7.53
CA SER A 48 7.99 -25.53 7.72
C SER A 48 9.07 -25.05 6.75
N SER A 49 10.09 -25.88 6.49
CA SER A 49 11.15 -25.58 5.52
C SER A 49 10.59 -25.51 4.09
N LEU A 50 9.67 -26.41 3.73
CA LEU A 50 8.97 -26.38 2.45
C LEU A 50 8.15 -25.10 2.25
N ILE A 51 7.40 -24.66 3.28
CA ILE A 51 6.62 -23.41 3.21
C ILE A 51 7.54 -22.20 3.04
N ARG A 52 8.64 -22.14 3.80
CA ARG A 52 9.62 -21.04 3.73
C ARG A 52 10.31 -20.98 2.35
N PHE A 53 10.69 -22.14 1.82
CA PHE A 53 11.23 -22.26 0.46
C PHE A 53 10.23 -21.72 -0.57
N TRP A 54 8.98 -22.15 -0.49
CA TRP A 54 7.95 -21.72 -1.44
C TRP A 54 7.68 -20.21 -1.38
N PHE A 55 7.65 -19.62 -0.18
CA PHE A 55 7.54 -18.17 -0.03
C PHE A 55 8.73 -17.42 -0.62
N ARG A 56 9.96 -17.92 -0.41
CA ARG A 56 11.16 -17.33 -1.03
C ARG A 56 11.04 -17.35 -2.56
N GLU A 57 10.66 -18.49 -3.12
CA GLU A 57 10.57 -18.64 -4.57
C GLU A 57 9.47 -17.77 -5.17
N LEU A 58 8.34 -17.61 -4.49
CA LEU A 58 7.28 -16.69 -4.91
C LEU A 58 7.72 -15.21 -4.90
N VAL A 59 8.63 -14.83 -4.01
CA VAL A 59 9.16 -13.46 -3.93
C VAL A 59 10.23 -13.25 -5.01
N ASP A 60 11.07 -14.24 -5.27
CA ASP A 60 12.14 -14.16 -6.25
C ASP A 60 11.61 -14.28 -7.70
N PHE A 61 10.54 -15.05 -7.90
CA PHE A 61 9.90 -15.27 -9.19
C PHE A 61 9.56 -13.96 -9.96
N PRO A 62 8.80 -12.99 -9.41
CA PRO A 62 8.47 -11.77 -10.14
C PRO A 62 9.71 -10.93 -10.48
N ILE A 63 10.75 -10.96 -9.63
CA ILE A 63 12.01 -10.24 -9.87
C ILE A 63 12.74 -10.86 -11.05
N ASN A 64 12.87 -12.20 -11.09
CA ASN A 64 13.50 -12.92 -12.18
C ASN A 64 12.69 -12.80 -13.49
N LEU A 65 11.36 -12.90 -13.41
CA LEU A 65 10.46 -12.70 -14.54
C LEU A 65 10.65 -11.31 -15.15
N LEU A 66 10.66 -10.27 -14.33
CA LEU A 66 10.89 -8.90 -14.76
C LEU A 66 12.27 -8.74 -15.39
N ARG A 67 13.32 -9.29 -14.77
CA ARG A 67 14.69 -9.24 -15.27
C ARG A 67 14.82 -9.87 -16.66
N VAL A 68 14.23 -11.05 -16.88
CA VAL A 68 14.25 -11.74 -18.19
C VAL A 68 13.52 -10.91 -19.25
N HIS A 69 12.33 -10.40 -18.93
CA HIS A 69 11.58 -9.57 -19.86
C HIS A 69 12.27 -8.23 -20.21
N LEU A 70 13.00 -7.65 -19.25
CA LEU A 70 13.82 -6.47 -19.49
C LEU A 70 15.02 -6.80 -20.38
N ARG A 71 15.68 -7.96 -20.17
CA ARG A 71 16.84 -8.41 -20.95
C ARG A 71 16.49 -8.73 -22.40
N GLU A 72 15.35 -9.36 -22.65
CA GLU A 72 14.86 -9.60 -24.02
C GLU A 72 14.33 -8.31 -24.70
N GLY A 73 14.24 -7.21 -23.96
CA GLY A 73 13.72 -5.94 -24.46
C GLY A 73 12.25 -6.01 -24.88
N LEU A 74 11.54 -7.09 -24.55
CA LEU A 74 10.12 -7.28 -24.92
C LEU A 74 9.22 -6.32 -24.16
N ILE A 75 9.50 -6.05 -22.88
CA ILE A 75 8.78 -5.01 -22.14
C ILE A 75 8.99 -3.67 -22.84
N PHE A 76 10.23 -3.23 -23.07
CA PHE A 76 10.45 -1.94 -23.72
C PHE A 76 9.91 -1.87 -25.15
N LYS A 77 9.96 -2.96 -25.93
CA LYS A 77 9.34 -3.04 -27.25
C LYS A 77 7.82 -2.96 -27.16
N MET A 78 7.16 -3.73 -26.31
CA MET A 78 5.71 -3.72 -26.12
C MET A 78 5.21 -2.37 -25.56
N PHE A 79 6.02 -1.73 -24.70
CA PHE A 79 5.77 -0.37 -24.22
C PHE A 79 6.02 0.72 -25.29
N ARG A 80 6.86 0.46 -26.32
CA ARG A 80 7.11 1.37 -27.45
C ARG A 80 6.20 1.14 -28.65
N SER A 81 5.81 -0.10 -28.95
CA SER A 81 5.27 -0.49 -30.25
C SER A 81 3.75 -0.44 -30.34
N GLN A 82 3.05 -0.28 -29.22
CA GLN A 82 1.61 -0.12 -29.22
C GLN A 82 1.22 1.09 -28.36
N PRO A 83 0.32 1.96 -28.84
CA PRO A 83 -0.46 2.83 -27.97
C PRO A 83 -1.44 1.95 -27.17
N VAL A 84 -0.91 0.99 -26.41
CA VAL A 84 -1.69 0.20 -25.46
C VAL A 84 -2.29 1.23 -24.53
N SER A 85 -3.62 1.20 -24.41
CA SER A 85 -4.41 2.19 -23.70
C SER A 85 -3.72 2.52 -22.38
N ASN A 86 -3.56 3.80 -22.10
CA ASN A 86 -3.05 4.27 -20.80
C ASN A 86 -3.79 3.58 -19.63
N GLY A 87 -5.02 3.11 -19.87
CA GLY A 87 -5.80 2.26 -18.97
C GLY A 87 -5.13 0.94 -18.58
N LEU A 88 -4.65 0.11 -19.52
CA LEU A 88 -4.07 -1.20 -19.17
C LEU A 88 -2.74 -1.05 -18.40
N ARG A 89 -1.89 -0.09 -18.84
CA ARG A 89 -0.65 0.24 -18.12
C ARG A 89 -0.97 0.73 -16.71
N GLY A 90 -1.99 1.57 -16.57
CA GLY A 90 -2.46 2.04 -15.27
C GLY A 90 -2.96 0.94 -14.38
N ALA A 91 -3.75 0.03 -14.92
CA ALA A 91 -4.31 -1.10 -14.18
C ALA A 91 -3.20 -2.04 -13.68
N ILE A 92 -2.21 -2.36 -14.52
CA ILE A 92 -1.09 -3.23 -14.14
C ILE A 92 -0.19 -2.52 -13.11
N SER A 93 0.18 -1.26 -13.35
CA SER A 93 1.00 -0.49 -12.40
C SER A 93 0.30 -0.33 -11.05
N PHE A 94 -0.99 0.01 -11.06
CA PHE A 94 -1.80 0.11 -9.86
C PHE A 94 -1.92 -1.25 -9.15
N GLY A 95 -2.21 -2.32 -9.89
CA GLY A 95 -2.36 -3.67 -9.36
C GLY A 95 -1.10 -4.23 -8.72
N LEU A 96 0.10 -3.86 -9.19
CA LEU A 96 1.36 -4.31 -8.59
C LEU A 96 1.77 -3.49 -7.37
N ALA A 97 1.56 -2.18 -7.43
CA ALA A 97 2.15 -1.33 -6.41
C ALA A 97 1.19 -0.89 -5.32
N PHE A 98 -0.12 -1.07 -5.49
CA PHE A 98 -1.03 -1.05 -4.35
C PHE A 98 -0.65 -2.15 -3.32
N PRO A 99 -0.54 -3.44 -3.68
CA PRO A 99 -0.04 -4.48 -2.76
C PRO A 99 1.36 -4.17 -2.21
N ALA A 100 2.29 -3.69 -3.04
CA ALA A 100 3.63 -3.33 -2.56
C ALA A 100 3.59 -2.21 -1.52
N SER A 101 2.73 -1.21 -1.71
CA SER A 101 2.54 -0.11 -0.75
C SER A 101 1.90 -0.58 0.55
N VAL A 102 0.94 -1.51 0.49
CA VAL A 102 0.30 -2.13 1.66
C VAL A 102 1.32 -2.98 2.43
N LEU A 103 2.12 -3.79 1.72
CA LEU A 103 3.18 -4.60 2.34
C LEU A 103 4.27 -3.71 2.96
N GLY A 104 4.67 -2.65 2.26
CA GLY A 104 5.62 -1.67 2.78
C GLY A 104 5.10 -0.98 4.04
N PHE A 105 3.83 -0.56 4.04
CA PHE A 105 3.19 0.01 5.23
C PHE A 105 3.14 -1.00 6.39
N ALA A 106 2.69 -2.24 6.14
CA ALA A 106 2.63 -3.28 7.16
C ALA A 106 4.00 -3.61 7.74
N PHE A 107 5.02 -3.72 6.88
CA PHE A 107 6.41 -3.93 7.30
C PHE A 107 6.93 -2.77 8.14
N MET A 108 6.70 -1.53 7.73
CA MET A 108 7.14 -0.35 8.48
C MET A 108 6.44 -0.26 9.83
N SER A 109 5.14 -0.51 9.89
CA SER A 109 4.38 -0.58 11.14
C SER A 109 4.99 -1.63 12.08
N PHE A 110 5.23 -2.85 11.59
CA PHE A 110 5.85 -3.91 12.37
C PHE A 110 7.29 -3.58 12.82
N ALA A 111 8.12 -3.05 11.93
CA ALA A 111 9.51 -2.70 12.24
C ALA A 111 9.62 -1.49 13.20
N SER A 112 8.62 -0.61 13.19
CA SER A 112 8.60 0.60 14.01
C SER A 112 8.16 0.36 15.46
N GLU A 113 7.38 -0.67 15.75
CA GLU A 113 6.89 -0.97 17.12
C GLU A 113 7.99 -0.93 18.20
N PRO A 114 9.13 -1.65 18.07
CA PRO A 114 10.15 -1.63 19.12
C PRO A 114 10.83 -0.27 19.29
N ILE A 115 10.93 0.52 18.21
CA ILE A 115 11.50 1.87 18.25
C ILE A 115 10.52 2.83 18.94
N ILE A 116 9.23 2.74 18.60
CA ILE A 116 8.17 3.55 19.21
C ILE A 116 8.09 3.28 20.71
N ALA A 117 8.12 2.02 21.13
CA ALA A 117 8.08 1.66 22.55
C ALA A 117 9.24 2.29 23.33
N ARG A 118 10.46 2.28 22.76
CA ARG A 118 11.63 2.93 23.39
C ARG A 118 11.51 4.46 23.42
N LEU A 119 11.04 5.06 22.33
CA LEU A 119 10.84 6.51 22.27
C LEU A 119 9.74 6.99 23.21
N GLN A 120 8.67 6.20 23.38
CA GLN A 120 7.60 6.50 24.32
C GLN A 120 8.10 6.51 25.77
N VAL A 121 8.88 5.51 26.17
CA VAL A 121 9.51 5.49 27.51
C VAL A 121 10.41 6.72 27.70
N LEU A 122 11.30 6.99 26.74
CA LEU A 122 12.20 8.15 26.82
C LEU A 122 11.44 9.49 26.93
N TYR A 123 10.35 9.67 26.18
CA TYR A 123 9.58 10.91 26.19
C TYR A 123 8.70 11.09 27.42
N VAL A 124 8.15 10.00 27.97
CA VAL A 124 7.46 10.03 29.27
C VAL A 124 8.41 10.53 30.33
N ASP A 125 9.62 9.96 30.36
CA ASP A 125 10.65 10.33 31.33
C ASP A 125 11.13 11.78 31.14
N LEU A 126 11.26 12.26 29.89
CA LEU A 126 11.77 13.61 29.63
C LEU A 126 10.74 14.72 29.87
N PHE A 127 9.49 14.52 29.44
CA PHE A 127 8.53 15.63 29.32
C PHE A 127 7.33 15.51 30.25
N HIS A 128 7.03 14.35 30.83
CA HIS A 128 5.88 14.15 31.72
C HIS A 128 4.52 14.66 31.16
N VAL A 129 4.43 14.89 29.84
CA VAL A 129 3.26 15.51 29.19
C VAL A 129 2.62 14.49 28.25
N GLU A 130 1.40 14.06 28.59
CA GLU A 130 0.60 13.13 27.77
C GLU A 130 0.42 13.58 26.30
N GLY A 131 0.45 14.89 26.05
CA GLY A 131 0.37 15.45 24.70
C GLY A 131 1.54 15.08 23.80
N GLY A 132 2.77 14.99 24.33
CA GLY A 132 3.97 14.65 23.56
C GLY A 132 3.94 13.20 23.06
N LEU A 133 3.43 12.29 23.90
CA LEU A 133 3.24 10.87 23.55
C LEU A 133 2.33 10.67 22.32
N LYS A 134 1.23 11.44 22.25
CA LYS A 134 0.27 11.36 21.13
C LYS A 134 0.87 11.85 19.81
N LEU A 135 1.72 12.86 19.85
CA LEU A 135 2.42 13.35 18.65
C LEU A 135 3.39 12.29 18.12
N ILE A 136 4.14 11.65 19.02
CA ILE A 136 5.16 10.65 18.67
C ILE A 136 4.53 9.36 18.17
N SER A 137 3.43 8.91 18.78
CA SER A 137 2.73 7.72 18.32
C SER A 137 2.12 7.90 16.92
N TRP A 138 1.85 9.15 16.50
CA TRP A 138 1.34 9.46 15.16
C TRP A 138 2.43 9.49 14.08
N LEU A 139 3.68 9.83 14.42
CA LEU A 139 4.79 9.96 13.45
C LEU A 139 4.99 8.73 12.55
N PRO A 140 5.04 7.48 13.06
CA PRO A 140 5.21 6.29 12.23
C PRO A 140 4.10 6.12 11.19
N SER A 141 2.84 6.37 11.58
CA SER A 141 1.71 6.33 10.66
C SER A 141 1.80 7.44 9.61
N ALA A 142 2.21 8.65 10.01
CA ALA A 142 2.44 9.75 9.07
C ALA A 142 3.54 9.42 8.06
N PHE A 143 4.68 8.88 8.52
CA PHE A 143 5.77 8.43 7.64
C PHE A 143 5.34 7.29 6.72
N GLY A 144 4.62 6.29 7.24
CA GLY A 144 4.06 5.21 6.43
C GLY A 144 3.10 5.72 5.35
N SER A 145 2.28 6.71 5.69
CA SER A 145 1.36 7.37 4.76
C SER A 145 2.10 8.17 3.69
N LEU A 146 3.14 8.91 4.06
CA LEU A 146 3.97 9.65 3.10
C LEU A 146 4.72 8.70 2.15
N LEU A 147 5.26 7.58 2.67
CA LEU A 147 5.98 6.60 1.87
C LEU A 147 5.05 5.88 0.89
N SER A 148 3.89 5.42 1.36
CA SER A 148 2.87 4.81 0.49
C SER A 148 2.33 5.80 -0.55
N GLY A 149 2.16 7.07 -0.17
CA GLY A 149 1.80 8.13 -1.09
C GLY A 149 2.87 8.41 -2.15
N LEU A 150 4.16 8.37 -1.77
CA LEU A 150 5.28 8.48 -2.70
C LEU A 150 5.28 7.33 -3.71
N LEU A 151 5.00 6.10 -3.26
CA LEU A 151 4.83 4.95 -4.15
C LEU A 151 3.68 5.20 -5.12
N ILE A 152 2.50 5.60 -4.63
CA ILE A 152 1.33 5.92 -5.48
C ILE A 152 1.69 7.02 -6.50
N GLY A 153 2.36 8.07 -6.07
CA GLY A 153 2.77 9.16 -6.95
C GLY A 153 3.80 8.73 -8.00
N GLY A 154 4.74 7.85 -7.62
CA GLY A 154 5.66 7.19 -8.55
C GLY A 154 4.93 6.33 -9.59
N LEU A 155 3.87 5.63 -9.18
CA LEU A 155 3.03 4.89 -10.12
C LEU A 155 2.28 5.78 -11.08
N LEU A 156 1.72 6.88 -10.60
CA LEU A 156 1.07 7.85 -11.47
C LEU A 156 2.08 8.41 -12.49
N ALA A 157 3.32 8.64 -12.07
CA ALA A 157 4.39 9.07 -12.96
C ALA A 157 4.70 8.03 -14.05
N VAL A 158 4.81 6.75 -13.68
CA VAL A 158 5.02 5.65 -14.64
C VAL A 158 3.81 5.48 -15.56
N LEU A 159 2.59 5.57 -15.00
CA LEU A 159 1.32 5.43 -15.69
C LEU A 159 1.17 6.49 -16.79
N PHE A 160 1.38 7.76 -16.45
CA PHE A 160 1.23 8.84 -17.42
C PHE A 160 2.44 9.00 -18.35
N ALA A 161 3.58 8.38 -18.03
CA ALA A 161 4.82 8.38 -18.81
C ALA A 161 5.35 9.78 -19.22
N ASP A 162 4.83 10.85 -18.62
CA ASP A 162 5.21 12.23 -18.90
C ASP A 162 6.30 12.67 -17.92
N ARG A 163 7.56 12.49 -18.34
CA ARG A 163 8.76 12.82 -17.54
C ARG A 163 8.79 14.27 -17.06
N SER A 164 8.22 15.20 -17.81
CA SER A 164 8.21 16.62 -17.44
C SER A 164 7.36 16.91 -16.21
N LYS A 165 6.41 16.02 -15.90
CA LYS A 165 5.43 16.16 -14.81
C LYS A 165 5.65 15.15 -13.67
N TYR A 166 6.77 14.42 -13.63
CA TYR A 166 7.03 13.41 -12.59
C TYR A 166 6.95 13.95 -11.17
N SER A 167 7.57 15.11 -10.91
CA SER A 167 7.52 15.75 -9.59
C SER A 167 6.08 16.08 -9.17
N ARG A 168 5.22 16.48 -10.12
CA ARG A 168 3.81 16.76 -9.88
C ARG A 168 3.04 15.50 -9.51
N TYR A 169 3.26 14.40 -10.23
CA TYR A 169 2.60 13.12 -9.94
C TYR A 169 3.01 12.57 -8.57
N ILE A 170 4.31 12.63 -8.26
CA ILE A 170 4.84 12.25 -6.94
C ILE A 170 4.19 13.11 -5.85
N LEU A 171 4.20 14.44 -6.00
CA LEU A 171 3.63 15.35 -5.02
C LEU A 171 2.12 15.13 -4.82
N ALA A 172 1.36 14.96 -5.90
CA ALA A 172 -0.08 14.69 -5.83
C ALA A 172 -0.39 13.35 -5.14
N GLY A 173 0.38 12.30 -5.46
CA GLY A 173 0.25 11.00 -4.80
C GLY A 173 0.60 11.07 -3.31
N THR A 174 1.74 11.67 -2.96
CA THR A 174 2.19 11.80 -1.56
C THR A 174 1.20 12.59 -0.72
N LEU A 175 0.81 13.78 -1.16
CA LEU A 175 -0.06 14.66 -0.38
C LEU A 175 -1.49 14.14 -0.32
N GLY A 176 -2.04 13.65 -1.43
CA GLY A 176 -3.41 13.17 -1.44
C GLY A 176 -3.57 11.87 -0.68
N TRP A 177 -2.58 10.97 -0.71
CA TRP A 177 -2.63 9.75 0.08
C TRP A 177 -2.39 10.04 1.57
N PHE A 178 -1.52 10.99 1.90
CA PHE A 178 -1.40 11.47 3.28
C PHE A 178 -2.73 12.03 3.80
N LEU A 179 -3.40 12.87 3.01
CA LEU A 179 -4.69 13.45 3.37
C LEU A 179 -5.78 12.38 3.57
N HIS A 180 -5.81 11.38 2.69
CA HIS A 180 -6.66 10.20 2.83
C HIS A 180 -6.40 9.45 4.14
N ASN A 181 -5.15 9.11 4.44
CA ASN A 181 -4.81 8.40 5.68
C ASN A 181 -5.10 9.24 6.93
N ALA A 182 -4.91 10.55 6.87
CA ALA A 182 -5.30 11.44 7.97
C ALA A 182 -6.82 11.36 8.20
N ALA A 183 -7.62 11.44 7.15
CA ALA A 183 -9.09 11.35 7.24
C ALA A 183 -9.55 9.99 7.76
N VAL A 184 -9.03 8.89 7.21
CA VAL A 184 -9.32 7.52 7.68
C VAL A 184 -8.85 7.33 9.12
N GLY A 185 -7.69 7.88 9.48
CA GLY A 185 -7.16 7.86 10.83
C GLY A 185 -8.10 8.54 11.82
N ILE A 186 -8.56 9.75 11.53
CA ILE A 186 -9.54 10.47 12.38
C ILE A 186 -10.81 9.65 12.55
N LEU A 187 -11.36 9.12 11.47
CA LEU A 187 -12.54 8.26 11.52
C LEU A 187 -12.30 7.02 12.38
N SER A 188 -11.14 6.38 12.24
CA SER A 188 -10.79 5.14 12.94
C SER A 188 -10.52 5.36 14.43
N TYR A 189 -9.83 6.45 14.79
CA TYR A 189 -9.60 6.83 16.19
C TYR A 189 -10.88 7.29 16.88
N SER A 190 -11.77 7.95 16.14
CA SER A 190 -13.10 8.26 16.64
C SER A 190 -13.92 6.98 16.83
N TYR A 191 -13.64 5.92 16.06
CA TYR A 191 -14.34 4.63 16.13
C TYR A 191 -13.91 3.70 17.28
N ASN A 192 -13.15 4.16 18.29
CA ASN A 192 -13.01 3.38 19.53
C ASN A 192 -14.37 3.18 20.27
N PHE A 193 -15.46 3.70 19.71
CA PHE A 193 -16.86 3.31 19.97
C PHE A 193 -17.25 1.92 19.45
N GLY A 194 -16.35 1.09 18.93
CA GLY A 194 -16.65 -0.30 18.56
C GLY A 194 -17.35 -1.10 19.67
N PHE A 195 -17.10 -0.73 20.93
CA PHE A 195 -17.84 -1.22 22.09
C PHE A 195 -19.35 -0.85 22.06
N PHE A 196 -19.71 0.34 21.59
CA PHE A 196 -21.08 0.88 21.57
C PHE A 196 -21.85 0.55 20.28
N LEU A 197 -21.16 0.46 19.14
CA LEU A 197 -21.79 0.36 17.83
C LEU A 197 -22.09 -1.10 17.41
N GLY A 198 -21.49 -2.10 18.07
CA GLY A 198 -21.72 -3.51 17.75
C GLY A 198 -21.19 -3.94 16.37
N THR A 199 -21.27 -5.23 16.07
CA THR A 199 -20.61 -5.84 14.90
C THR A 199 -21.15 -5.36 13.54
N LYS A 200 -22.44 -5.01 13.46
CA LYS A 200 -23.09 -4.57 12.20
C LYS A 200 -22.60 -3.20 11.73
N HIS A 201 -22.40 -2.25 12.64
CA HIS A 201 -21.94 -0.90 12.29
C HIS A 201 -20.48 -0.87 11.84
N ASN A 202 -19.65 -1.81 12.32
CA ASN A 202 -18.26 -1.96 11.87
C ASN A 202 -18.19 -2.30 10.37
N VAL A 203 -19.12 -3.13 9.86
CA VAL A 203 -19.19 -3.44 8.43
C VAL A 203 -19.49 -2.19 7.60
N TYR A 204 -20.48 -1.38 8.00
CA TYR A 204 -20.81 -0.14 7.30
C TYR A 204 -19.66 0.87 7.33
N PHE A 205 -18.95 0.97 8.46
CA PHE A 205 -17.78 1.84 8.59
C PHE A 205 -16.63 1.41 7.66
N ASN A 206 -16.35 0.11 7.57
CA ASN A 206 -15.35 -0.40 6.63
C ASN A 206 -15.73 -0.11 5.17
N ILE A 207 -17.01 -0.28 4.81
CA ILE A 207 -17.51 0.08 3.48
C ILE A 207 -17.36 1.58 3.23
N ALA A 208 -17.73 2.44 4.18
CA ALA A 208 -17.56 3.89 4.07
C ALA A 208 -16.09 4.28 3.89
N THR A 209 -15.19 3.64 4.62
CA THR A 209 -13.74 3.84 4.51
C THR A 209 -13.22 3.43 3.13
N LEU A 210 -13.70 2.32 2.58
CA LEU A 210 -13.35 1.88 1.22
C LEU A 210 -13.86 2.87 0.16
N VAL A 211 -15.11 3.34 0.28
CA VAL A 211 -15.69 4.34 -0.63
C VAL A 211 -14.90 5.65 -0.57
N LEU A 212 -14.56 6.11 0.64
CA LEU A 212 -13.74 7.30 0.85
C LEU A 212 -12.36 7.13 0.20
N SER A 213 -11.73 5.96 0.39
CA SER A 213 -10.45 5.63 -0.23
C SER A 213 -10.51 5.70 -1.77
N GLY A 214 -11.56 5.16 -2.37
CA GLY A 214 -11.80 5.25 -3.82
C GLY A 214 -11.98 6.70 -4.29
N ALA A 215 -12.73 7.51 -3.54
CA ALA A 215 -12.95 8.92 -3.86
C ALA A 215 -11.64 9.72 -3.82
N PHE A 216 -10.80 9.51 -2.80
CA PHE A 216 -9.49 10.14 -2.69
C PHE A 216 -8.56 9.73 -3.84
N LEU A 217 -8.50 8.44 -4.18
CA LEU A 217 -7.73 7.97 -5.33
C LEU A 217 -8.19 8.61 -6.65
N GLY A 218 -9.51 8.71 -6.85
CA GLY A 218 -10.08 9.41 -8.00
C GLY A 218 -9.68 10.89 -8.04
N LEU A 219 -9.73 11.58 -6.91
CA LEU A 219 -9.34 12.98 -6.79
C LEU A 219 -7.84 13.18 -7.03
N ILE A 220 -6.98 12.32 -6.46
CA ILE A 220 -5.54 12.31 -6.73
C ILE A 220 -5.28 12.15 -8.22
N PHE A 221 -5.96 11.21 -8.87
CA PHE A 221 -5.83 10.98 -10.30
C PHE A 221 -6.23 12.20 -11.12
N VAL A 222 -7.34 12.84 -10.79
CA VAL A 222 -7.81 14.08 -11.46
C VAL A 222 -6.82 15.23 -11.28
N ILE A 223 -6.28 15.43 -10.06
CA ILE A 223 -5.30 16.48 -9.76
C ILE A 223 -3.96 16.22 -10.46
N ALA A 224 -3.53 14.97 -10.46
CA ALA A 224 -2.31 14.50 -11.10
C ALA A 224 -2.39 14.74 -12.62
N LYS A 225 -3.46 14.29 -13.27
CA LYS A 225 -3.66 14.41 -14.72
C LYS A 225 -3.99 15.83 -15.18
N GLY A 226 -4.67 16.61 -14.34
CA GLY A 226 -5.07 17.98 -14.68
C GLY A 226 -3.86 18.86 -14.99
N GLU A 227 -4.00 19.85 -15.86
CA GLU A 227 -2.91 20.78 -16.17
C GLU A 227 -2.91 22.00 -15.24
N ARG A 228 -4.07 22.36 -14.70
CA ARG A 228 -4.26 23.51 -13.84
C ARG A 228 -3.42 23.39 -12.56
N ARG A 229 -2.80 24.49 -12.13
CA ARG A 229 -1.99 24.55 -10.90
C ARG A 229 -2.84 24.69 -9.63
N GLU A 230 -4.05 25.22 -9.75
CA GLU A 230 -4.95 25.50 -8.63
C GLU A 230 -5.31 24.26 -7.80
N PRO A 231 -5.69 23.10 -8.38
CA PRO A 231 -6.04 21.92 -7.59
C PRO A 231 -4.87 21.37 -6.77
N LEU A 232 -3.65 21.47 -7.29
CA LEU A 232 -2.45 21.06 -6.57
C LEU A 232 -2.16 22.00 -5.38
N ARG A 233 -2.39 23.31 -5.54
CA ARG A 233 -2.27 24.28 -4.45
C ARG A 233 -3.30 24.01 -3.36
N LEU A 234 -4.54 23.74 -3.74
CA LEU A 234 -5.59 23.36 -2.79
C LEU A 234 -5.26 22.05 -2.07
N LEU A 235 -4.68 21.07 -2.77
CA LEU A 235 -4.23 19.82 -2.14
C LEU A 235 -3.11 20.06 -1.12
N MET A 236 -2.14 20.91 -1.44
CA MET A 236 -1.10 21.31 -0.48
C MET A 236 -1.71 21.99 0.75
N ILE A 237 -2.57 22.99 0.55
CA ILE A 237 -3.23 23.70 1.66
C ILE A 237 -4.05 22.71 2.49
N GLY A 238 -4.82 21.83 1.85
CA GLY A 238 -5.61 20.80 2.51
C GLY A 238 -4.76 19.82 3.32
N ALA A 239 -3.64 19.33 2.77
CA ALA A 239 -2.74 18.40 3.47
C ALA A 239 -2.20 18.97 4.80
N PHE A 240 -1.97 20.29 4.88
CA PHE A 240 -1.53 20.94 6.11
C PHE A 240 -2.69 21.40 7.01
N ALA A 241 -3.73 21.98 6.41
CA ALA A 241 -4.85 22.55 7.17
C ALA A 241 -5.76 21.47 7.74
N TYR A 242 -6.00 20.38 7.01
CA TYR A 242 -6.98 19.36 7.40
C TYR A 242 -6.63 18.65 8.72
N PRO A 243 -5.41 18.14 8.96
CA PRO A 243 -5.08 17.52 10.24
C PRO A 243 -5.26 18.48 11.43
N LEU A 244 -4.91 19.76 11.24
CA LEU A 244 -5.07 20.79 12.26
C LEU A 244 -6.55 21.10 12.54
N LEU A 245 -7.33 21.34 11.48
CA LEU A 245 -8.76 21.63 11.59
C LEU A 245 -9.54 20.46 12.16
N ALA A 246 -9.22 19.24 11.74
CA ALA A 246 -9.86 18.05 12.27
C ALA A 246 -9.51 17.81 13.74
N TYR A 247 -8.26 18.02 14.14
CA TYR A 247 -7.87 17.97 15.55
C TYR A 247 -8.64 18.99 16.39
N LEU A 248 -8.72 20.25 15.93
CA LEU A 248 -9.49 21.29 16.60
C LEU A 248 -10.98 20.95 16.67
N TYR A 249 -11.55 20.45 15.57
CA TYR A 249 -12.96 20.07 15.50
C TYR A 249 -13.30 18.93 16.46
N VAL A 250 -12.51 17.85 16.45
CA VAL A 250 -12.68 16.72 17.38
C VAL A 250 -12.54 17.22 18.83
N ARG A 251 -11.53 18.04 19.12
CA ARG A 251 -11.35 18.62 20.45
C ARG A 251 -12.55 19.48 20.89
N LEU A 252 -13.08 20.31 20.00
CA LEU A 252 -14.28 21.11 20.25
C LEU A 252 -15.48 20.20 20.53
N LEU A 253 -15.69 19.14 19.74
CA LEU A 253 -16.78 18.18 19.98
C LEU A 253 -16.71 17.53 21.37
N PHE A 254 -15.50 17.19 21.82
CA PHE A 254 -15.27 16.62 23.16
C PHE A 254 -15.46 17.66 24.27
N GLU A 255 -14.94 18.88 24.11
CA GLU A 255 -15.08 19.96 25.10
C GLU A 255 -16.54 20.44 25.23
N PHE A 256 -17.32 20.39 24.14
CA PHE A 256 -18.75 20.75 24.14
C PHE A 256 -19.71 19.59 24.50
N LEU A 257 -19.21 18.48 25.08
CA LEU A 257 -20.04 17.43 25.69
C LEU A 257 -21.07 16.74 24.74
N VAL A 258 -20.82 16.72 23.42
CA VAL A 258 -21.67 16.03 22.43
C VAL A 258 -21.67 14.50 22.62
N ILE A 259 -20.85 13.98 23.55
CA ILE A 259 -20.69 12.57 23.91
C ILE A 259 -22.01 11.91 24.35
N THR A 260 -22.97 12.68 24.88
CA THR A 260 -24.27 12.13 25.34
C THR A 260 -25.33 12.04 24.24
N THR A 261 -25.06 12.56 23.04
CA THR A 261 -26.08 12.65 21.99
C THR A 261 -25.83 11.69 20.82
N PRO A 262 -26.87 11.02 20.30
CA PRO A 262 -26.76 10.12 19.13
C PRO A 262 -26.30 10.81 17.85
N TRP A 263 -26.29 12.15 17.83
CA TRP A 263 -25.83 12.97 16.72
C TRP A 263 -24.31 12.94 16.51
N LEU A 264 -23.53 12.43 17.46
CA LEU A 264 -22.08 12.32 17.36
C LEU A 264 -21.64 11.53 16.11
N PHE A 265 -22.39 10.49 15.74
CA PHE A 265 -22.08 9.68 14.55
C PHE A 265 -22.34 10.42 13.23
N ILE A 266 -23.28 11.36 13.21
CA ILE A 266 -23.58 12.19 12.02
C ILE A 266 -22.58 13.35 11.91
N ALA A 267 -22.04 13.80 13.05
CA ALA A 267 -21.07 14.89 13.13
C ALA A 267 -19.63 14.46 12.80
N LEU A 268 -19.32 13.16 12.86
CA LEU A 268 -18.02 12.55 12.54
C LEU A 268 -17.94 12.12 11.07
#